data_AF-A0A965V465-F1
#
_entry.id   AF-A0A965V465-F1
#
_cell.length_a   1.000
_cell.length_b   1.000
_cell.length_c   1.000
_cell.angle_alpha   90.00
_cell.angle_beta   90.00
_cell.angle_gamma   90.00
#
_symmetry.space_group_name_H-M   'P 1'
#
loop_
_entity.id
_entity.type
_entity.pdbx_description
1 polymer ?
#
loop_
_entity_poly.entity_id
_entity_poly.type
_entity_poly.pdbx_seq_one_letter_code
_entity_poly.pdbx_strand_id
1 'polypeptide(L)'
;VLDDDDRRALIAAGLPLDAPDAWRTRESDLFRVLCAAPRSALTISWPVLDSGGRDTVRSTFVDEAAAVLARAHRVEASDEELERMGVLERIPTFEALVPGFPVVRDAESVAHAQVAAAREIGRTKAPSAWNGLIEDPAQRDWIAKTYDESFVWSATQLEQAAKCRWHWFAQRLLRLDPQAEADDQMEPTVRGTLLHDALDRFFKAARVQQAGVVAYLRAPDADWARPLMVKALDEAWVAASASKTWLGPEALRSTARAELQADLLRYLDFEIEYNDKSFRPNTNATKQIRTGAFEGEFRFDRVELHGGGVTFLLRGTVDRVDRGQDDRIEGAEQYMAAIDYKSSKYSVPAAGKKEAWGDRVVLQVPLYAAAMQKERPDLKFARMEYRSVRPPEVLHVLSLAPVKAKAVQDAPDAQIKLQDALDGAGARIS
;
A
#
# COMPACT_ATOMS: atom_id res chain seq x y z
N VAL A 1 35.37 -37.74 19.03
CA VAL A 1 34.22 -38.09 19.90
C VAL A 1 34.14 -39.60 19.84
N LEU A 2 34.29 -40.29 20.97
CA LEU A 2 34.15 -41.75 21.04
C LEU A 2 32.66 -42.06 21.05
N ASP A 3 32.19 -42.96 20.20
CA ASP A 3 30.82 -43.46 20.29
C ASP A 3 30.67 -44.50 21.42
N ASP A 4 29.43 -44.95 21.65
CA ASP A 4 29.13 -45.87 22.75
C ASP A 4 29.78 -47.25 22.57
N ASP A 5 30.04 -47.68 21.33
CA ASP A 5 30.67 -48.97 21.03
C ASP A 5 32.19 -48.92 21.23
N ASP A 6 32.83 -47.83 20.78
CA ASP A 6 34.24 -47.55 21.04
C ASP A 6 34.51 -47.45 22.54
N ARG A 7 33.63 -46.76 23.28
CA ARG A 7 33.74 -46.62 24.74
C ARG A 7 33.61 -47.97 25.45
N ARG A 8 32.68 -48.85 25.00
CA ARG A 8 32.55 -50.22 25.52
C ARG A 8 33.80 -51.06 25.25
N ALA A 9 34.37 -50.98 24.05
CA ALA A 9 35.58 -51.72 23.68
C ALA A 9 36.81 -51.28 24.51
N LEU A 10 36.96 -49.98 24.75
CA LEU A 10 38.04 -49.42 25.56
C LEU A 10 37.93 -49.79 27.04
N ILE A 11 36.71 -49.82 27.60
CA ILE A 11 36.46 -50.31 28.96
C ILE A 11 36.82 -51.80 29.06
N ALA A 12 36.43 -52.62 28.08
CA ALA A 12 36.78 -54.04 28.03
C ALA A 12 38.31 -54.28 27.92
N ALA A 13 39.03 -53.34 27.31
CA ALA A 13 40.49 -53.33 27.26
C ALA A 13 41.16 -52.82 28.55
N GLY A 14 40.39 -52.53 29.61
CA GLY A 14 40.88 -52.19 30.94
C GLY A 14 41.05 -50.68 31.20
N LEU A 15 40.54 -49.80 30.33
CA LEU A 15 40.60 -48.36 30.55
C LEU A 15 39.50 -47.90 31.55
N PRO A 16 39.82 -47.02 32.51
CA PRO A 16 38.88 -46.56 33.53
C PRO A 16 37.97 -45.45 32.98
N LEU A 17 37.12 -45.79 32.00
CA LEU A 17 36.12 -44.89 31.44
C LEU A 17 34.74 -45.20 32.02
N ASP A 18 33.91 -44.17 32.17
CA ASP A 18 32.49 -44.36 32.51
C ASP A 18 31.79 -45.14 31.39
N ALA A 19 31.02 -46.16 31.76
CA ALA A 19 30.15 -46.89 30.84
C ALA A 19 29.10 -45.94 30.21
N PRO A 20 28.67 -46.18 28.97
CA PRO A 20 27.61 -45.37 28.33
C PRO A 20 26.34 -45.23 29.20
N ASP A 21 25.96 -46.30 29.90
CA ASP A 21 24.78 -46.30 30.79
C ASP A 21 25.03 -45.66 32.16
N ALA A 22 26.28 -45.37 32.53
CA ALA A 22 26.61 -44.78 33.84
C ALA A 22 25.92 -43.42 34.05
N TRP A 23 25.69 -42.66 32.97
CA TRP A 23 24.93 -41.41 33.05
C TRP A 23 23.46 -41.65 33.44
N ARG A 24 22.79 -42.64 32.84
CA ARG A 24 21.41 -43.00 33.20
C ARG A 24 21.30 -43.46 34.65
N THR A 25 22.22 -44.31 35.10
CA THR A 25 22.25 -44.77 36.50
C THR A 25 22.42 -43.60 37.47
N ARG A 26 23.33 -42.66 37.15
CA ARG A 26 23.53 -41.45 37.97
C ARG A 26 22.29 -40.56 38.02
N GLU A 27 21.63 -40.31 36.89
CA GLU A 27 20.38 -39.54 36.84
C GLU A 27 19.27 -40.20 37.67
N SER A 28 19.09 -41.52 37.57
CA SER A 28 18.13 -42.26 38.40
C SER A 28 18.46 -42.16 39.89
N ASP A 29 19.74 -42.23 40.27
CA ASP A 29 20.14 -42.11 41.68
C ASP A 29 19.96 -40.69 42.22
N LEU A 30 20.23 -39.66 41.40
CA LEU A 30 19.95 -38.26 41.74
C LEU A 30 18.44 -38.05 41.97
N PHE A 31 17.59 -38.55 41.07
CA PHE A 31 16.15 -38.47 41.24
C PHE A 31 15.68 -39.17 42.53
N ARG A 32 16.21 -40.36 42.85
CA ARG A 32 15.93 -41.05 44.12
C ARG A 32 16.29 -40.22 45.34
N VAL A 33 17.48 -39.59 45.34
CA VAL A 33 17.92 -38.72 46.44
C VAL A 33 16.99 -37.51 46.58
N LEU A 34 16.59 -36.89 45.47
CA LEU A 34 15.62 -35.77 45.47
C LEU A 34 14.27 -36.20 46.05
N CYS A 35 13.78 -37.39 45.70
CA CYS A 35 12.53 -37.93 46.24
C CYS A 35 12.61 -38.25 47.74
N ALA A 36 13.79 -38.60 48.26
CA ALA A 36 14.00 -38.94 49.67
C ALA A 36 14.33 -37.72 50.57
N ALA A 37 14.70 -36.58 49.99
CA ALA A 37 15.06 -35.37 50.71
C ALA A 37 13.92 -34.68 51.50
N PRO A 38 12.68 -34.55 50.97
CA PRO A 38 11.61 -33.81 51.66
C PRO A 38 11.07 -34.57 52.89
N ARG A 39 10.73 -33.81 53.94
CA ARG A 39 10.20 -34.36 55.21
C ARG A 39 8.68 -34.29 55.34
N SER A 40 8.02 -33.45 54.53
CA SER A 40 6.58 -33.18 54.63
C SER A 40 5.83 -33.42 53.33
N ALA A 41 6.31 -32.89 52.20
CA ALA A 41 5.70 -33.06 50.89
C ALA A 41 6.74 -32.93 49.77
N LEU A 42 6.47 -33.60 48.64
CA LEU A 42 7.22 -33.49 47.39
C LEU A 42 6.25 -33.14 46.27
N THR A 43 6.58 -32.10 45.48
CA THR A 43 5.82 -31.72 44.28
C THR A 43 6.72 -31.87 43.06
N ILE A 44 6.25 -32.60 42.05
CA ILE A 44 6.93 -32.78 40.77
C ILE A 44 6.08 -32.11 39.70
N SER A 45 6.65 -31.12 39.02
CA SER A 45 5.96 -30.35 37.97
C SER A 45 6.69 -30.47 36.64
N TRP A 46 5.94 -30.48 35.55
CA TRP A 46 6.47 -30.40 34.19
C TRP A 46 5.60 -29.46 33.34
N PRO A 47 6.18 -28.75 32.38
CA PRO A 47 5.40 -27.97 31.43
C PRO A 47 4.70 -28.91 30.44
N VAL A 48 3.53 -28.47 29.96
CA VAL A 48 2.89 -29.06 28.77
C VAL A 48 3.36 -28.34 27.51
N LEU A 49 3.83 -27.10 27.61
CA LEU A 49 4.33 -26.28 26.49
C LEU A 49 5.70 -25.67 26.79
N ASP A 50 6.56 -25.55 25.78
CA ASP A 50 7.80 -24.79 25.85
C ASP A 50 7.56 -23.26 25.73
N SER A 51 8.64 -22.46 25.83
CA SER A 51 8.55 -20.99 25.69
C SER A 51 8.10 -20.50 24.31
N GLY A 52 8.06 -21.39 23.31
CA GLY A 52 7.53 -21.14 21.98
C GLY A 52 6.11 -21.68 21.76
N GLY A 53 5.48 -22.27 22.78
CA GLY A 53 4.13 -22.83 22.71
C GLY A 53 4.05 -24.21 22.06
N ARG A 54 5.15 -24.98 22.01
CA ARG A 54 5.15 -26.36 21.49
C ARG A 54 4.98 -27.38 22.60
N ASP A 55 4.24 -28.44 22.33
CA ASP A 55 4.03 -29.55 23.27
C ASP A 55 5.36 -30.15 23.75
N THR A 56 5.48 -30.31 25.06
CA THR A 56 6.62 -30.96 25.71
C THR A 56 6.23 -32.36 26.18
N VAL A 57 7.14 -33.32 26.00
CA VAL A 57 6.93 -34.70 26.43
C VAL A 57 7.25 -34.83 27.91
N ARG A 58 6.39 -35.54 28.64
CA ARG A 58 6.59 -35.89 30.05
C ARG A 58 7.80 -36.82 30.20
N SER A 59 8.62 -36.59 31.23
CA SER A 59 9.78 -37.44 31.52
C SER A 59 9.37 -38.79 32.12
N THR A 60 10.15 -39.84 31.84
CA THR A 60 9.94 -41.19 32.39
C THR A 60 9.98 -41.22 33.93
N PHE A 61 10.71 -40.30 34.58
CA PHE A 61 10.72 -40.19 36.04
C PHE A 61 9.34 -39.80 36.61
N VAL A 62 8.60 -38.98 35.87
CA VAL A 62 7.24 -38.59 36.25
C VAL A 62 6.28 -39.76 36.04
N ASP A 63 6.46 -40.52 34.96
CA ASP A 63 5.67 -41.75 34.72
C ASP A 63 5.88 -42.80 35.82
N GLU A 64 7.13 -43.04 36.23
CA GLU A 64 7.45 -43.95 37.33
C GLU A 64 6.86 -43.49 38.67
N ALA A 65 6.95 -42.18 38.97
CA ALA A 65 6.34 -41.61 40.17
C ALA A 65 4.81 -41.74 40.16
N ALA A 66 4.17 -41.47 39.02
CA ALA A 66 2.74 -41.63 38.83
C ALA A 66 2.30 -43.09 39.02
N ALA A 67 3.06 -44.05 38.49
CA ALA A 67 2.77 -45.48 38.66
C ALA A 67 2.87 -45.95 40.12
N VAL A 68 3.87 -45.46 40.87
CA VAL A 68 3.99 -45.74 42.31
C VAL A 68 2.81 -45.18 43.10
N LEU A 69 2.40 -43.94 42.80
CA LEU A 69 1.25 -43.31 43.43
C LEU A 69 -0.05 -44.03 43.08
N ALA A 70 -0.28 -44.39 41.82
CA ALA A 70 -1.44 -45.18 41.40
C ALA A 70 -1.53 -46.51 42.16
N ARG A 71 -0.41 -47.22 42.31
CA ARG A 71 -0.34 -48.46 43.09
C ARG A 71 -0.66 -48.24 44.57
N ALA A 72 -0.16 -47.15 45.18
CA ALA A 72 -0.45 -46.80 46.56
C ALA A 72 -1.95 -46.52 46.78
N HIS A 73 -2.59 -45.90 45.80
CA HIS A 73 -4.03 -45.59 45.81
C HIS A 73 -4.94 -46.71 45.27
N ARG A 74 -4.35 -47.82 44.77
CA ARG A 74 -5.06 -48.97 44.17
C ARG A 74 -5.96 -48.59 42.99
N VAL A 75 -5.47 -47.69 42.14
CA VAL A 75 -6.12 -47.24 40.90
C VAL A 75 -5.26 -47.58 39.69
N GLU A 76 -5.81 -47.48 38.49
CA GLU A 76 -5.03 -47.59 37.26
C GLU A 76 -4.08 -46.41 37.13
N ALA A 77 -2.91 -46.66 36.54
CA ALA A 77 -1.90 -45.63 36.30
C ALA A 77 -2.25 -44.79 35.06
N SER A 78 -3.38 -44.08 35.12
CA SER A 78 -3.79 -43.10 34.12
C SER A 78 -3.96 -41.71 34.73
N ASP A 79 -3.70 -40.68 33.92
CA ASP A 79 -3.78 -39.29 34.36
C ASP A 79 -5.21 -38.93 34.83
N GLU A 80 -6.24 -39.46 34.16
CA GLU A 80 -7.65 -39.21 34.53
C GLU A 80 -8.01 -39.76 35.93
N GLU A 81 -7.48 -40.93 36.29
CA GLU A 81 -7.73 -41.52 37.61
C GLU A 81 -6.95 -40.80 38.72
N LEU A 82 -5.70 -40.42 38.43
CA LEU A 82 -4.86 -39.67 39.36
C LEU A 82 -5.38 -38.24 39.58
N GLU A 83 -5.93 -37.59 38.53
CA GLU A 83 -6.62 -36.30 38.64
C GLU A 83 -7.86 -36.42 39.54
N ARG A 84 -8.68 -37.45 39.33
CA ARG A 84 -9.89 -37.70 40.14
C ARG A 84 -9.58 -37.93 41.63
N MET A 85 -8.45 -38.56 41.92
CA MET A 85 -7.97 -38.82 43.28
C MET A 85 -7.28 -37.60 43.93
N GLY A 86 -7.11 -36.50 43.19
CA GLY A 86 -6.42 -35.29 43.66
C GLY A 86 -4.91 -35.47 43.84
N VAL A 87 -4.33 -36.47 43.17
CA VAL A 87 -2.89 -36.78 43.21
C VAL A 87 -2.14 -36.08 42.08
N LEU A 88 -2.78 -36.00 40.91
CA LEU A 88 -2.33 -35.21 39.78
C LEU A 88 -3.17 -33.93 39.67
N GLU A 89 -2.52 -32.79 39.62
CA GLU A 89 -3.17 -31.51 39.35
C GLU A 89 -2.73 -31.00 37.98
N ARG A 90 -3.68 -30.84 37.06
CA ARG A 90 -3.44 -30.19 35.78
C ARG A 90 -3.76 -28.72 35.90
N ILE A 91 -2.74 -27.88 35.78
CA ILE A 91 -2.88 -26.43 35.75
C ILE A 91 -3.14 -26.01 34.30
N PRO A 92 -4.35 -25.55 33.94
CA PRO A 92 -4.61 -25.07 32.60
C PRO A 92 -3.75 -23.86 32.26
N THR A 93 -3.37 -23.71 30.99
CA THR A 93 -2.52 -22.61 30.53
C THR A 93 -3.17 -21.23 30.68
N PHE A 94 -4.50 -21.17 30.76
CA PHE A 94 -5.27 -19.95 31.07
C PHE A 94 -5.41 -19.67 32.57
N GLU A 95 -4.97 -20.59 33.41
CA GLU A 95 -5.13 -20.61 34.86
C GLU A 95 -3.79 -20.45 35.59
N ALA A 96 -2.75 -19.91 34.94
CA ALA A 96 -1.45 -19.64 35.59
C ALA A 96 -1.63 -18.72 36.81
N LEU A 97 -1.84 -19.35 37.97
CA LEU A 97 -2.00 -18.79 39.29
C LEU A 97 -0.59 -18.65 39.86
N VAL A 98 -0.08 -17.43 39.92
CA VAL A 98 0.96 -17.11 40.89
C VAL A 98 0.25 -16.90 42.23
N PRO A 99 0.48 -17.71 43.27
CA PRO A 99 -0.09 -17.48 44.58
C PRO A 99 0.26 -16.05 45.05
N GLY A 100 -0.74 -15.20 45.25
CA GLY A 100 -0.57 -13.77 45.61
C GLY A 100 -0.78 -12.75 44.48
N PHE A 101 -1.13 -13.19 43.26
CA PHE A 101 -1.41 -12.30 42.12
C PHE A 101 -2.77 -12.64 41.49
N PRO A 102 -3.90 -12.03 41.92
CA PRO A 102 -5.21 -12.32 41.34
C PRO A 102 -5.33 -11.75 39.92
N VAL A 103 -5.83 -12.56 38.97
CA VAL A 103 -6.10 -12.15 37.56
C VAL A 103 -7.14 -11.02 37.49
N VAL A 104 -8.03 -10.96 38.49
CA VAL A 104 -9.07 -9.95 38.64
C VAL A 104 -9.20 -9.62 40.11
N ARG A 105 -9.12 -8.34 40.44
CA ARG A 105 -9.02 -7.82 41.82
C ARG A 105 -10.31 -8.01 42.61
N ASP A 106 -11.46 -8.01 41.93
CA ASP A 106 -12.80 -8.00 42.48
C ASP A 106 -13.85 -8.39 41.42
N ALA A 107 -15.11 -8.54 41.85
CA ALA A 107 -16.24 -8.85 40.98
C ALA A 107 -16.52 -7.76 39.91
N GLU A 108 -16.13 -6.51 40.18
CA GLU A 108 -16.26 -5.40 39.23
C GLU A 108 -15.30 -5.60 38.05
N SER A 109 -14.09 -6.09 38.30
CA SER A 109 -13.09 -6.43 37.28
C SER A 109 -13.57 -7.57 36.36
N VAL A 110 -14.28 -8.56 36.91
CA VAL A 110 -14.91 -9.64 36.12
C VAL A 110 -16.03 -9.08 35.23
N ALA A 111 -16.90 -8.24 35.79
CA ALA A 111 -17.98 -7.60 35.04
C ALA A 111 -17.42 -6.73 33.90
N HIS A 112 -16.35 -5.98 34.16
CA HIS A 112 -15.64 -5.20 33.15
C HIS A 112 -15.07 -6.08 32.03
N ALA A 113 -14.41 -7.19 32.38
CA ALA A 113 -13.84 -8.13 31.40
C ALA A 113 -14.92 -8.76 30.50
N GLN A 114 -16.08 -9.12 31.06
CA GLN A 114 -17.21 -9.64 30.29
C GLN A 114 -17.76 -8.59 29.31
N VAL A 115 -17.89 -7.34 29.74
CA VAL A 115 -18.32 -6.23 28.89
C VAL A 115 -17.30 -5.98 27.76
N ALA A 116 -16.01 -6.01 28.07
CA ALA A 116 -14.95 -5.84 27.08
C ALA A 116 -14.94 -6.99 26.05
N ALA A 117 -15.07 -8.24 26.50
CA ALA A 117 -15.15 -9.41 25.62
C ALA A 117 -16.38 -9.35 24.70
N ALA A 118 -17.54 -8.96 25.23
CA ALA A 118 -18.75 -8.79 24.41
C ALA A 118 -18.58 -7.70 23.35
N ARG A 119 -17.91 -6.59 23.69
CA ARG A 119 -17.57 -5.52 22.73
C ARG A 119 -16.62 -6.03 21.65
N GLU A 120 -15.58 -6.78 22.00
CA GLU A 120 -14.62 -7.31 21.01
C GLU A 120 -15.27 -8.33 20.06
N ILE A 121 -16.13 -9.20 20.57
CA ILE A 121 -16.94 -10.11 19.76
C ILE A 121 -17.87 -9.35 18.80
N GLY A 122 -18.39 -8.20 19.23
CA GLY A 122 -19.24 -7.32 18.41
C GLY A 122 -18.46 -6.46 17.42
N ARG A 123 -17.21 -6.11 17.73
CA ARG A 123 -16.38 -5.11 17.02
C ARG A 123 -16.19 -5.43 15.54
N THR A 124 -16.17 -6.70 15.14
CA THR A 124 -15.96 -7.10 13.75
C THR A 124 -17.24 -7.19 12.92
N LYS A 125 -18.42 -7.08 13.56
CA LYS A 125 -19.72 -7.35 12.91
C LYS A 125 -20.37 -6.10 12.32
N ALA A 126 -20.21 -4.94 12.96
CA ALA A 126 -20.82 -3.69 12.52
C ALA A 126 -20.01 -2.47 13.00
N PRO A 127 -20.07 -1.33 12.31
CA PRO A 127 -19.46 -0.08 12.77
C PRO A 127 -19.93 0.32 14.18
N SER A 128 -19.02 0.78 15.02
CA SER A 128 -19.25 1.25 16.39
C SER A 128 -18.11 2.16 16.83
N ALA A 129 -18.29 2.88 17.93
CA ALA A 129 -17.20 3.66 18.56
C ALA A 129 -15.91 2.84 18.77
N TRP A 130 -16.01 1.52 18.94
CA TRP A 130 -14.87 0.63 19.19
C TRP A 130 -14.13 0.17 17.94
N ASN A 131 -14.64 0.46 16.73
CA ASN A 131 -13.95 0.21 15.47
C ASN A 131 -13.85 1.44 14.56
N GLY A 132 -14.02 2.63 15.14
CA GLY A 132 -13.74 3.91 14.47
C GLY A 132 -14.97 4.66 13.94
N LEU A 133 -16.19 4.26 14.31
CA LEU A 133 -17.36 5.12 14.06
C LEU A 133 -17.31 6.34 14.99
N ILE A 134 -17.38 7.54 14.42
CA ILE A 134 -17.39 8.79 15.17
C ILE A 134 -18.82 9.02 15.67
N GLU A 135 -19.06 8.76 16.95
CA GLU A 135 -20.37 8.88 17.59
C GLU A 135 -20.57 10.21 18.35
N ASP A 136 -19.47 10.85 18.78
CA ASP A 136 -19.51 12.11 19.54
C ASP A 136 -20.18 13.24 18.71
N PRO A 137 -21.27 13.85 19.20
CA PRO A 137 -21.99 14.88 18.44
C PRO A 137 -21.13 16.09 18.06
N ALA A 138 -20.26 16.55 18.96
CA ALA A 138 -19.42 17.72 18.70
C ALA A 138 -18.39 17.44 17.58
N GLN A 139 -17.80 16.23 17.56
CA GLN A 139 -16.93 15.79 16.48
C GLN A 139 -17.67 15.68 15.14
N ARG A 140 -18.90 15.14 15.15
CA ARG A 140 -19.74 15.04 13.95
C ARG A 140 -20.10 16.41 13.38
N ASP A 141 -20.52 17.34 14.24
CA ASP A 141 -20.86 18.70 13.85
C ASP A 141 -19.64 19.44 13.29
N TRP A 142 -18.47 19.25 13.92
CA TRP A 142 -17.23 19.83 13.41
C TRP A 142 -16.84 19.27 12.04
N ILE A 143 -16.96 17.95 11.81
CA ILE A 143 -16.71 17.34 10.49
C ILE A 143 -17.69 17.88 9.46
N ALA A 144 -18.99 17.89 9.77
CA ALA A 144 -20.03 18.38 8.87
C ALA A 144 -19.82 19.85 8.49
N LYS A 145 -19.37 20.69 9.44
CA LYS A 145 -19.04 22.09 9.19
C LYS A 145 -17.74 22.26 8.39
N THR A 146 -16.74 21.41 8.63
CA THR A 146 -15.43 21.51 7.96
C THR A 146 -15.50 21.05 6.51
N TYR A 147 -16.29 20.01 6.26
CA TYR A 147 -16.49 19.39 4.94
C TYR A 147 -17.93 19.62 4.47
N ASP A 148 -18.38 20.87 4.55
CA ASP A 148 -19.69 21.27 4.02
C ASP A 148 -19.68 21.31 2.48
N GLU A 149 -20.81 21.71 1.89
CA GLU A 149 -20.95 21.82 0.42
C GLU A 149 -19.97 22.83 -0.22
N SER A 150 -19.38 23.74 0.57
CA SER A 150 -18.40 24.71 0.10
C SER A 150 -16.97 24.16 0.06
N PHE A 151 -16.75 22.99 0.66
CA PHE A 151 -15.44 22.33 0.72
C PHE A 151 -15.00 21.89 -0.68
N VAL A 152 -13.75 22.25 -1.02
CA VAL A 152 -13.17 21.96 -2.32
C VAL A 152 -12.28 20.73 -2.23
N TRP A 153 -12.76 19.62 -2.79
CA TRP A 153 -12.07 18.34 -2.83
C TRP A 153 -10.98 18.34 -3.89
N SER A 154 -9.85 17.66 -3.63
CA SER A 154 -8.96 17.19 -4.68
C SER A 154 -9.30 15.76 -5.07
N ALA A 155 -9.07 15.38 -6.32
CA ALA A 155 -9.32 14.01 -6.73
C ALA A 155 -8.42 13.00 -5.98
N THR A 156 -7.21 13.39 -5.61
CA THR A 156 -6.32 12.58 -4.76
C THR A 156 -6.87 12.34 -3.36
N GLN A 157 -7.62 13.28 -2.78
CA GLN A 157 -8.34 13.04 -1.51
C GLN A 157 -9.42 11.98 -1.67
N LEU A 158 -10.21 12.07 -2.74
CA LEU A 158 -11.29 11.14 -3.01
C LEU A 158 -10.75 9.73 -3.33
N GLU A 159 -9.67 9.63 -4.10
CA GLU A 159 -8.99 8.34 -4.34
C GLU A 159 -8.40 7.74 -3.06
N GLN A 160 -7.82 8.58 -2.19
CA GLN A 160 -7.30 8.11 -0.90
C GLN A 160 -8.43 7.56 -0.02
N ALA A 161 -9.55 8.27 0.07
CA ALA A 161 -10.74 7.81 0.77
C ALA A 161 -11.32 6.52 0.14
N ALA A 162 -11.28 6.41 -1.19
CA ALA A 162 -11.71 5.22 -1.92
C ALA A 162 -10.85 3.98 -1.62
N LYS A 163 -9.52 4.18 -1.51
CA LYS A 163 -8.59 3.09 -1.20
C LYS A 163 -8.69 2.66 0.26
N CYS A 164 -8.70 3.62 1.19
CA CYS A 164 -8.76 3.35 2.61
C CYS A 164 -9.21 4.59 3.39
N ARG A 165 -10.44 4.57 3.93
CA ARG A 165 -11.00 5.66 4.74
C ARG A 165 -10.20 5.91 6.02
N TRP A 166 -9.65 4.86 6.63
CA TRP A 166 -8.79 5.00 7.81
C TRP A 166 -7.52 5.79 7.49
N HIS A 167 -6.86 5.49 6.38
CA HIS A 167 -5.66 6.21 5.96
C HIS A 167 -5.98 7.68 5.65
N TRP A 168 -7.10 7.96 4.97
CA TRP A 168 -7.58 9.33 4.77
C TRP A 168 -7.84 10.04 6.12
N PHE A 169 -8.52 9.37 7.06
CA PHE A 169 -8.79 9.91 8.39
C PHE A 169 -7.49 10.24 9.14
N ALA A 170 -6.55 9.31 9.19
CA ALA A 170 -5.27 9.50 9.87
C ALA A 170 -4.45 10.65 9.25
N GLN A 171 -4.33 10.69 7.92
CA GLN A 171 -3.49 11.69 7.27
C GLN A 171 -4.18 13.06 7.13
N ARG A 172 -5.49 13.12 6.91
CA ARG A 172 -6.19 14.39 6.62
C ARG A 172 -6.86 14.99 7.84
N LEU A 173 -7.51 14.15 8.64
CA LEU A 173 -8.24 14.64 9.81
C LEU A 173 -7.32 14.78 11.01
N LEU A 174 -6.55 13.72 11.31
CA LEU A 174 -5.59 13.74 12.41
C LEU A 174 -4.24 14.39 12.05
N ARG A 175 -3.97 14.58 10.74
CA ARG A 175 -2.71 15.15 10.23
C ARG A 175 -1.48 14.41 10.74
N LEU A 176 -1.59 13.09 10.81
CA LEU A 176 -0.47 12.22 11.14
C LEU A 176 0.41 12.08 9.91
N ASP A 177 1.63 12.61 10.00
CA ASP A 177 2.68 12.34 9.03
C ASP A 177 3.63 11.28 9.59
N PRO A 178 3.99 10.26 8.78
CA PRO A 178 5.02 9.32 9.19
C PRO A 178 6.32 10.09 9.45
N GLN A 179 7.00 9.76 10.55
CA GLN A 179 8.31 10.31 10.80
C GLN A 179 9.24 9.85 9.67
N ALA A 180 9.69 10.79 8.85
CA ALA A 180 10.64 10.50 7.79
C ALA A 180 11.94 10.01 8.44
N GLU A 181 12.35 8.78 8.09
CA GLU A 181 13.75 8.42 8.25
C GLU A 181 14.57 9.35 7.35
N ALA A 182 15.73 9.81 7.82
CA ALA A 182 16.62 10.61 7.00
C ALA A 182 17.06 9.75 5.81
N ASP A 183 16.40 9.92 4.67
CA ASP A 183 16.79 9.28 3.43
C ASP A 183 18.06 9.97 2.95
N ASP A 184 19.11 9.20 2.66
CA ASP A 184 20.35 9.70 2.10
C ASP A 184 20.19 10.07 0.61
N GLN A 185 18.99 9.99 0.05
CA GLN A 185 18.69 10.24 -1.36
C GLN A 185 17.65 11.35 -1.56
N MET A 186 17.62 11.92 -2.77
CA MET A 186 16.62 12.89 -3.16
C MET A 186 15.20 12.35 -2.92
N GLU A 187 14.37 13.14 -2.22
CA GLU A 187 13.00 12.73 -1.92
C GLU A 187 12.20 12.42 -3.19
N PRO A 188 11.35 11.36 -3.19
CA PRO A 188 10.51 11.01 -4.33
C PRO A 188 9.61 12.16 -4.82
N THR A 189 9.13 13.01 -3.90
CA THR A 189 8.31 14.19 -4.22
C THR A 189 9.11 15.21 -5.02
N VAL A 190 10.31 15.56 -4.54
CA VAL A 190 11.22 16.50 -5.24
C VAL A 190 11.59 15.96 -6.63
N ARG A 191 11.89 14.66 -6.73
CA ARG A 191 12.15 13.98 -7.99
C ARG A 191 10.97 14.13 -8.97
N GLY A 192 9.75 13.89 -8.49
CA GLY A 192 8.53 14.05 -9.27
C GLY A 192 8.34 15.48 -9.77
N THR A 193 8.49 16.47 -8.88
CA THR A 193 8.39 17.90 -9.23
C THR A 193 9.40 18.31 -10.30
N LEU A 194 10.67 17.85 -10.21
CA LEU A 194 11.69 18.12 -11.23
C LEU A 194 11.33 17.51 -12.59
N LEU A 195 10.80 16.28 -12.61
CA LEU A 195 10.36 15.65 -13.86
C LEU A 195 9.21 16.43 -14.50
N HIS A 196 8.23 16.87 -13.71
CA HIS A 196 7.08 17.62 -14.22
C HIS A 196 7.52 18.99 -14.76
N ASP A 197 8.35 19.74 -14.03
CA ASP A 197 8.86 21.05 -14.48
C ASP A 197 9.70 20.91 -15.76
N ALA A 198 10.57 19.90 -15.84
CA ALA A 198 11.36 19.64 -17.04
C ALA A 198 10.48 19.30 -18.26
N LEU A 199 9.43 18.48 -18.08
CA LEU A 199 8.49 18.14 -19.17
C LEU A 199 7.67 19.35 -19.62
N ASP A 200 7.16 20.16 -18.69
CA ASP A 200 6.41 21.38 -19.01
C ASP A 200 7.27 22.37 -19.81
N ARG A 201 8.50 22.65 -19.33
CA ARG A 201 9.47 23.50 -20.05
C ARG A 201 9.80 22.94 -21.44
N PHE A 202 10.03 21.64 -21.53
CA PHE A 202 10.34 20.97 -22.78
C PHE A 202 9.21 21.13 -23.80
N PHE A 203 7.97 20.80 -23.45
CA PHE A 203 6.86 20.89 -24.41
C PHE A 203 6.51 22.33 -24.79
N LYS A 204 6.65 23.29 -23.87
CA LYS A 204 6.55 24.73 -24.19
C LYS A 204 7.59 25.14 -25.23
N ALA A 205 8.84 24.73 -25.06
CA ALA A 205 9.92 25.04 -26.00
C ALA A 205 9.80 24.27 -27.33
N ALA A 206 9.38 23.00 -27.29
CA ALA A 206 9.20 22.17 -28.46
C ALA A 206 8.11 22.71 -29.40
N ARG A 207 7.02 23.25 -28.83
CA ARG A 207 5.96 23.92 -29.60
C ARG A 207 6.51 25.13 -30.36
N VAL A 208 7.37 25.92 -29.72
CA VAL A 208 8.04 27.06 -30.37
C VAL A 208 8.99 26.57 -31.48
N GLN A 209 9.77 25.52 -31.21
CA GLN A 209 10.73 24.95 -32.15
C GLN A 209 10.08 24.40 -33.43
N GLN A 210 8.92 23.74 -33.33
CA GLN A 210 8.20 23.22 -34.50
C GLN A 210 7.44 24.30 -35.28
N ALA A 211 7.42 25.56 -34.79
CA ALA A 211 6.63 26.66 -35.34
C ALA A 211 5.14 26.30 -35.57
N GLY A 212 4.64 25.31 -34.83
CA GLY A 212 3.32 24.73 -34.99
C GLY A 212 2.36 25.18 -33.90
N VAL A 213 1.07 24.90 -34.11
CA VAL A 213 0.02 25.13 -33.09
C VAL A 213 0.20 24.18 -31.90
N VAL A 214 0.73 22.98 -32.15
CA VAL A 214 0.99 21.94 -31.14
C VAL A 214 2.39 21.37 -31.31
N ALA A 215 2.96 20.81 -30.23
CA ALA A 215 4.16 19.98 -30.30
C ALA A 215 3.75 18.51 -30.50
N TYR A 216 3.96 17.97 -31.70
CA TYR A 216 3.68 16.58 -32.03
C TYR A 216 4.96 15.91 -32.53
N LEU A 217 5.66 15.23 -31.62
CA LEU A 217 7.01 14.71 -31.86
C LEU A 217 6.96 13.37 -32.58
N ARG A 218 7.79 13.20 -33.61
CA ARG A 218 7.98 11.96 -34.38
C ARG A 218 9.47 11.66 -34.58
N ALA A 219 9.81 10.53 -35.21
CA ALA A 219 11.21 10.13 -35.40
C ALA A 219 12.14 11.24 -35.96
N PRO A 220 11.75 12.06 -36.95
CA PRO A 220 12.61 13.14 -37.46
C PRO A 220 12.92 14.24 -36.44
N ASP A 221 12.13 14.34 -35.37
CA ASP A 221 12.29 15.38 -34.35
C ASP A 221 13.34 15.03 -33.29
N ALA A 222 13.77 13.76 -33.23
CA ALA A 222 14.63 13.26 -32.17
C ALA A 222 15.94 14.05 -32.02
N ASP A 223 16.56 14.44 -33.13
CA ASP A 223 17.88 15.10 -33.15
C ASP A 223 17.86 16.46 -32.46
N TRP A 224 16.80 17.24 -32.65
CA TRP A 224 16.65 18.53 -31.98
C TRP A 224 15.95 18.42 -30.62
N ALA A 225 15.06 17.44 -30.44
CA ALA A 225 14.28 17.27 -29.22
C ALA A 225 15.14 16.77 -28.05
N ARG A 226 16.11 15.89 -28.29
CA ARG A 226 17.02 15.38 -27.24
C ARG A 226 17.82 16.49 -26.54
N PRO A 227 18.58 17.35 -27.24
CA PRO A 227 19.30 18.44 -26.57
C PRO A 227 18.35 19.46 -25.93
N LEU A 228 17.16 19.66 -26.49
CA LEU A 228 16.13 20.53 -25.88
C LEU A 228 15.62 19.97 -24.55
N MET A 229 15.41 18.66 -24.44
CA MET A 229 14.99 17.99 -23.20
C MET A 229 16.07 18.10 -22.11
N VAL A 230 17.35 17.93 -22.48
CA VAL A 230 18.47 18.11 -21.54
C VAL A 230 18.51 19.54 -21.02
N LYS A 231 18.36 20.53 -21.91
CA LYS A 231 18.29 21.95 -21.54
C LYS A 231 17.11 22.22 -20.59
N ALA A 232 15.93 21.66 -20.86
CA ALA A 232 14.76 21.83 -20.00
C ALA A 232 14.97 21.26 -18.58
N LEU A 233 15.64 20.10 -18.46
CA LEU A 233 16.06 19.55 -17.17
C LEU A 233 17.05 20.47 -16.45
N ASP A 234 18.02 21.03 -17.16
CA ASP A 234 19.00 21.95 -16.55
C ASP A 234 18.34 23.20 -15.99
N GLU A 235 17.39 23.78 -16.72
CA GLU A 235 16.62 24.94 -16.26
C GLU A 235 15.78 24.60 -15.02
N ALA A 236 15.12 23.43 -15.01
CA ALA A 236 14.36 22.95 -13.85
C ALA A 236 15.25 22.71 -12.63
N TRP A 237 16.43 22.11 -12.84
CA TRP A 237 17.41 21.85 -11.79
C TRP A 237 17.95 23.14 -11.17
N VAL A 238 18.27 24.14 -12.01
CA VAL A 238 18.72 25.47 -11.56
C VAL A 238 17.62 26.17 -10.77
N ALA A 239 16.38 26.11 -11.24
CA ALA A 239 15.24 26.70 -10.53
C ALA A 239 15.04 26.07 -9.14
N ALA A 240 15.08 24.74 -9.04
CA ALA A 240 14.95 24.03 -7.76
C ALA A 240 16.12 24.31 -6.80
N SER A 241 17.34 24.45 -7.35
CA SER A 241 18.52 24.83 -6.57
C SER A 241 18.37 26.25 -6.00
N ALA A 242 17.86 27.18 -6.81
CA ALA A 242 17.63 28.57 -6.40
C ALA A 242 16.52 28.71 -5.34
N SER A 243 15.49 27.85 -5.36
CA SER A 243 14.42 27.83 -4.36
C SER A 243 14.79 27.19 -3.03
N LYS A 244 16.07 26.84 -2.82
CA LYS A 244 16.56 26.11 -1.63
C LYS A 244 15.89 24.74 -1.42
N THR A 245 15.38 24.13 -2.48
CA THR A 245 14.85 22.77 -2.41
C THR A 245 16.00 21.80 -2.11
N TRP A 246 15.79 20.85 -1.20
CA TRP A 246 16.80 19.84 -0.91
C TRP A 246 16.85 18.81 -2.04
N LEU A 247 17.95 18.81 -2.80
CA LEU A 247 18.16 17.94 -3.97
C LEU A 247 18.91 16.65 -3.65
N GLY A 248 18.93 16.24 -2.39
CA GLY A 248 19.80 15.19 -1.90
C GLY A 248 21.23 15.68 -1.56
N PRO A 249 22.08 14.76 -1.06
CA PRO A 249 23.47 15.04 -0.74
C PRO A 249 24.26 15.54 -1.95
N GLU A 250 25.12 16.53 -1.75
CA GLU A 250 25.90 17.14 -2.83
C GLU A 250 26.70 16.12 -3.64
N ALA A 251 27.28 15.11 -2.98
CA ALA A 251 28.03 14.03 -3.61
C ALA A 251 27.19 13.15 -4.57
N LEU A 252 25.87 13.10 -4.40
CA LEU A 252 24.97 12.30 -5.23
C LEU A 252 24.22 13.11 -6.28
N ARG A 253 24.32 14.45 -6.26
CA ARG A 253 23.55 15.33 -7.16
C ARG A 253 23.85 15.09 -8.63
N SER A 254 25.11 14.86 -9.00
CA SER A 254 25.48 14.55 -10.39
C SER A 254 24.85 13.25 -10.86
N THR A 255 24.83 12.23 -10.00
CA THR A 255 24.21 10.93 -10.28
C THR A 255 22.70 11.06 -10.39
N ALA A 256 22.05 11.72 -9.44
CA ALA A 256 20.61 11.97 -9.46
C ALA A 256 20.18 12.75 -10.72
N ARG A 257 20.94 13.79 -11.11
CA ARG A 257 20.69 14.52 -12.36
C ARG A 257 20.83 13.62 -13.59
N ALA A 258 21.88 12.78 -13.64
CA ALA A 258 22.08 11.86 -14.75
C ALA A 258 20.95 10.82 -14.87
N GLU A 259 20.41 10.34 -13.74
CA GLU A 259 19.24 9.45 -13.72
C GLU A 259 17.97 10.13 -14.23
N LEU A 260 17.69 11.36 -13.78
CA LEU A 260 16.56 12.15 -14.27
C LEU A 260 16.68 12.39 -15.79
N GLN A 261 17.89 12.73 -16.26
CA GLN A 261 18.15 12.91 -17.69
C GLN A 261 17.87 11.62 -18.47
N ALA A 262 18.34 10.46 -17.95
CA ALA A 262 18.10 9.17 -18.58
C ALA A 262 16.60 8.80 -18.59
N ASP A 263 15.86 9.08 -17.52
CA ASP A 263 14.41 8.89 -17.46
C ASP A 263 13.68 9.77 -18.49
N LEU A 264 14.01 11.06 -18.57
CA LEU A 264 13.38 12.00 -19.49
C LEU A 264 13.68 11.67 -20.95
N LEU A 265 14.91 11.26 -21.27
CA LEU A 265 15.27 10.82 -22.63
C LEU A 265 14.58 9.51 -23.01
N ARG A 266 14.42 8.56 -22.08
CA ARG A 266 13.60 7.36 -22.31
C ARG A 266 12.13 7.72 -22.53
N TYR A 267 11.60 8.67 -21.77
CA TYR A 267 10.23 9.16 -21.96
C TYR A 267 10.06 9.86 -23.32
N LEU A 268 11.03 10.67 -23.75
CA LEU A 268 11.03 11.30 -25.07
C LEU A 268 11.00 10.26 -26.20
N ASP A 269 11.83 9.22 -26.10
CA ASP A 269 11.86 8.13 -27.08
C ASP A 269 10.51 7.39 -27.12
N PHE A 270 9.91 7.16 -25.95
CA PHE A 270 8.56 6.62 -25.83
C PHE A 270 7.50 7.52 -26.47
N GLU A 271 7.52 8.84 -26.24
CA GLU A 271 6.58 9.80 -26.83
C GLU A 271 6.63 9.76 -28.36
N ILE A 272 7.84 9.81 -28.91
CA ILE A 272 8.09 9.73 -30.36
C ILE A 272 7.57 8.40 -30.93
N GLU A 273 7.94 7.28 -30.31
CA GLU A 273 7.51 5.95 -30.78
C GLU A 273 5.98 5.78 -30.68
N TYR A 274 5.37 6.29 -29.61
CA TYR A 274 3.93 6.29 -29.40
C TYR A 274 3.21 7.06 -30.51
N ASN A 275 3.70 8.26 -30.85
CA ASN A 275 3.15 9.09 -31.91
C ASN A 275 3.36 8.46 -33.29
N ASP A 276 4.51 7.87 -33.58
CA ASP A 276 4.78 7.16 -34.84
C ASP A 276 3.88 5.93 -35.01
N LYS A 277 3.58 5.19 -33.93
CA LYS A 277 2.64 4.06 -33.97
C LYS A 277 1.25 4.47 -34.44
N SER A 278 0.83 5.73 -34.24
CA SER A 278 -0.47 6.23 -34.74
C SER A 278 -0.55 6.36 -36.27
N PHE A 279 0.59 6.31 -36.97
CA PHE A 279 0.67 6.31 -38.44
C PHE A 279 0.80 4.89 -39.03
N ARG A 280 1.08 3.89 -38.19
CA ARG A 280 1.21 2.50 -38.61
C ARG A 280 -0.17 1.83 -38.62
N PRO A 281 -0.50 1.03 -39.66
CA PRO A 281 -1.76 0.28 -39.68
C PRO A 281 -1.83 -0.73 -38.51
N ASN A 282 -3.04 -1.02 -38.03
CA ASN A 282 -3.34 -2.07 -37.06
C ASN A 282 -2.71 -1.93 -35.66
N THR A 283 -2.33 -0.73 -35.24
CA THR A 283 -1.90 -0.46 -33.85
C THR A 283 -3.05 0.07 -33.00
N ASN A 284 -3.02 -0.14 -31.69
CA ASN A 284 -3.99 0.48 -30.78
C ASN A 284 -3.92 2.02 -30.79
N ALA A 285 -2.75 2.60 -31.10
CA ALA A 285 -2.60 4.06 -31.24
C ALA A 285 -3.44 4.64 -32.39
N THR A 286 -3.71 3.87 -33.45
CA THR A 286 -4.62 4.32 -34.53
C THR A 286 -6.07 4.48 -34.08
N LYS A 287 -6.46 3.86 -32.95
CA LYS A 287 -7.82 3.91 -32.39
C LYS A 287 -8.07 5.17 -31.55
N GLN A 288 -7.12 6.08 -31.49
CA GLN A 288 -7.23 7.36 -30.80
C GLN A 288 -7.04 8.51 -31.78
N ILE A 289 -7.62 9.66 -31.45
CA ILE A 289 -7.34 10.93 -32.13
C ILE A 289 -5.88 11.29 -31.84
N ARG A 290 -5.13 11.66 -32.88
CA ARG A 290 -3.77 12.20 -32.72
C ARG A 290 -3.85 13.57 -32.07
N THR A 291 -3.19 13.72 -30.93
CA THR A 291 -3.15 14.98 -30.18
C THR A 291 -1.71 15.33 -29.86
N GLY A 292 -1.35 16.61 -29.95
CA GLY A 292 -0.01 17.12 -29.62
C GLY A 292 -0.07 18.15 -28.50
N ALA A 293 1.05 18.37 -27.80
CA ALA A 293 1.12 19.29 -26.68
C ALA A 293 0.73 20.70 -27.12
N PHE A 294 -0.36 21.21 -26.54
CA PHE A 294 -0.86 22.54 -26.86
C PHE A 294 -0.58 23.49 -25.70
N GLU A 295 -0.86 23.07 -24.49
CA GLU A 295 -0.74 23.86 -23.28
C GLU A 295 -0.12 22.99 -22.17
N GLY A 296 0.62 23.63 -21.26
CA GLY A 296 1.25 22.95 -20.14
C GLY A 296 0.26 22.71 -19.01
N GLU A 297 0.68 23.05 -17.79
CA GLU A 297 -0.13 22.92 -16.60
C GLU A 297 -1.47 23.67 -16.70
N PHE A 298 -2.60 22.95 -16.59
CA PHE A 298 -3.95 23.53 -16.55
C PHE A 298 -4.54 23.39 -15.16
N ARG A 299 -4.83 24.52 -14.51
CA ARG A 299 -5.40 24.59 -13.16
C ARG A 299 -6.87 24.92 -13.22
N PHE A 300 -7.66 24.22 -12.43
CA PHE A 300 -9.06 24.52 -12.20
C PHE A 300 -9.35 24.45 -10.69
N ASP A 301 -10.25 25.31 -10.24
CA ASP A 301 -10.62 25.43 -8.84
C ASP A 301 -12.13 25.62 -8.73
N ARG A 302 -12.72 25.05 -7.68
CA ARG A 302 -14.16 25.14 -7.39
C ARG A 302 -15.07 24.71 -8.55
N VAL A 303 -14.66 23.73 -9.34
CA VAL A 303 -15.50 23.18 -10.41
C VAL A 303 -16.58 22.30 -9.80
N GLU A 304 -17.83 22.69 -9.97
CA GLU A 304 -18.98 21.93 -9.45
C GLU A 304 -19.17 20.65 -10.25
N LEU A 305 -19.24 19.50 -9.57
CA LEU A 305 -19.54 18.19 -10.15
C LEU A 305 -20.72 17.55 -9.41
N HIS A 306 -21.42 16.65 -10.09
CA HIS A 306 -22.58 15.94 -9.54
C HIS A 306 -22.40 14.44 -9.72
N GLY A 307 -22.69 13.67 -8.68
CA GLY A 307 -22.65 12.21 -8.70
C GLY A 307 -23.13 11.62 -7.38
N GLY A 308 -23.75 10.44 -7.42
CA GLY A 308 -24.18 9.74 -6.20
C GLY A 308 -25.24 10.51 -5.40
N GLY A 309 -26.00 11.40 -6.06
CA GLY A 309 -27.01 12.25 -5.42
C GLY A 309 -26.45 13.48 -4.68
N VAL A 310 -25.14 13.74 -4.73
CA VAL A 310 -24.52 14.90 -4.10
C VAL A 310 -23.85 15.81 -5.14
N THR A 311 -23.80 17.10 -4.80
CA THR A 311 -23.04 18.11 -5.53
C THR A 311 -21.79 18.44 -4.73
N PHE A 312 -20.64 18.50 -5.39
CA PHE A 312 -19.36 18.78 -4.73
C PHE A 312 -18.44 19.63 -5.59
N LEU A 313 -17.55 20.37 -4.95
CA LEU A 313 -16.57 21.22 -5.62
C LEU A 313 -15.25 20.47 -5.77
N LEU A 314 -14.69 20.50 -6.98
CA LEU A 314 -13.40 19.90 -7.31
C LEU A 314 -12.36 20.97 -7.64
N ARG A 315 -11.14 20.76 -7.14
CA ARG A 315 -9.93 21.44 -7.61
C ARG A 315 -8.90 20.43 -8.09
N GLY A 316 -8.06 20.88 -9.01
CA GLY A 316 -7.02 20.03 -9.54
C GLY A 316 -6.12 20.77 -10.50
N THR A 317 -5.16 20.00 -10.98
CA THR A 317 -4.16 20.46 -11.91
C THR A 317 -3.83 19.28 -12.81
N VAL A 318 -3.91 19.52 -14.11
CA VAL A 318 -3.46 18.58 -15.15
C VAL A 318 -2.10 19.06 -15.64
N ASP A 319 -1.14 18.14 -15.79
CA ASP A 319 0.24 18.52 -16.15
C ASP A 319 0.37 19.00 -17.61
N ARG A 320 -0.39 18.42 -18.54
CA ARG A 320 -0.32 18.77 -19.97
C ARG A 320 -1.68 18.64 -20.66
N VAL A 321 -2.03 19.65 -21.44
CA VAL A 321 -3.21 19.64 -22.31
C VAL A 321 -2.77 19.57 -23.77
N ASP A 322 -3.28 18.57 -24.46
CA ASP A 322 -3.06 18.36 -25.89
C ASP A 322 -4.26 18.83 -26.71
N ARG A 323 -3.98 19.22 -27.95
CA ARG A 323 -5.01 19.54 -28.95
C ARG A 323 -4.88 18.61 -30.15
N GLY A 324 -6.00 18.27 -30.77
CA GLY A 324 -6.05 17.36 -31.91
C GLY A 324 -5.35 17.94 -33.14
N GLN A 325 -4.59 17.09 -33.83
CA GLN A 325 -3.94 17.39 -35.11
C GLN A 325 -4.01 16.20 -36.07
N ASP A 326 -5.19 15.57 -36.09
CA ASP A 326 -5.42 14.32 -36.81
C ASP A 326 -5.96 14.59 -38.21
N ASP A 327 -5.13 14.40 -39.23
CA ASP A 327 -5.49 14.54 -40.65
C ASP A 327 -6.59 13.55 -41.11
N ARG A 328 -6.88 12.52 -40.31
CA ARG A 328 -7.95 11.56 -40.59
C ARG A 328 -9.33 12.07 -40.21
N ILE A 329 -9.41 13.08 -39.33
CA ILE A 329 -10.64 13.56 -38.71
C ILE A 329 -10.83 15.04 -39.05
N GLU A 330 -11.91 15.36 -39.75
CA GLU A 330 -12.29 16.76 -39.98
C GLU A 330 -12.63 17.44 -38.65
N GLY A 331 -12.07 18.63 -38.41
CA GLY A 331 -12.26 19.37 -37.16
C GLY A 331 -11.50 18.77 -35.96
N ALA A 332 -10.42 18.01 -36.19
CA ALA A 332 -9.62 17.41 -35.12
C ALA A 332 -9.15 18.43 -34.06
N GLU A 333 -8.93 19.67 -34.46
CA GLU A 333 -8.51 20.77 -33.58
C GLU A 333 -9.56 21.18 -32.53
N GLN A 334 -10.81 20.72 -32.67
CA GLN A 334 -11.86 20.88 -31.66
C GLN A 334 -11.69 19.89 -30.50
N TYR A 335 -10.87 18.85 -30.68
CA TYR A 335 -10.65 17.84 -29.66
C TYR A 335 -9.46 18.19 -28.78
N MET A 336 -9.63 18.02 -27.47
CA MET A 336 -8.55 18.12 -26.50
C MET A 336 -8.32 16.79 -25.80
N ALA A 337 -7.07 16.53 -25.42
CA ALA A 337 -6.73 15.46 -24.51
C ALA A 337 -5.91 16.02 -23.35
N ALA A 338 -5.83 15.26 -22.27
CA ALA A 338 -5.11 15.68 -21.07
C ALA A 338 -4.27 14.52 -20.55
N ILE A 339 -3.06 14.87 -20.09
CA ILE A 339 -2.06 13.94 -19.59
C ILE A 339 -1.65 14.40 -18.20
N ASP A 340 -1.70 13.47 -17.25
CA ASP A 340 -1.16 13.65 -15.91
C ASP A 340 0.03 12.69 -15.73
N TYR A 341 1.20 13.26 -15.45
CA TYR A 341 2.45 12.54 -15.32
C TYR A 341 2.54 11.90 -13.94
N LYS A 342 3.09 10.69 -13.92
CA LYS A 342 3.36 9.95 -12.70
C LYS A 342 4.79 9.47 -12.73
N SER A 343 5.48 9.59 -11.60
CA SER A 343 6.89 9.18 -11.52
C SER A 343 7.07 7.69 -11.83
N SER A 344 6.11 6.84 -11.44
CA SER A 344 6.08 5.43 -11.80
C SER A 344 4.65 4.89 -11.88
N LYS A 345 4.49 3.68 -12.43
CA LYS A 345 3.21 2.96 -12.38
C LYS A 345 2.71 2.72 -10.95
N TYR A 346 3.57 2.59 -9.95
CA TYR A 346 3.13 2.36 -8.56
C TYR A 346 2.50 3.61 -7.92
N SER A 347 2.62 4.76 -8.58
CA SER A 347 2.01 6.03 -8.16
C SER A 347 0.58 6.20 -8.66
N VAL A 348 0.05 5.26 -9.47
CA VAL A 348 -1.36 5.23 -9.89
C VAL A 348 -2.16 4.17 -9.13
N PRO A 349 -3.49 4.32 -8.99
CA PRO A 349 -4.33 3.29 -8.35
C PRO A 349 -4.09 1.89 -8.92
N ALA A 350 -3.88 0.91 -8.03
CA ALA A 350 -3.61 -0.50 -8.38
C ALA A 350 -2.52 -0.72 -9.45
N ALA A 351 -1.57 0.21 -9.59
CA ALA A 351 -0.48 0.14 -10.55
C ALA A 351 -0.89 -0.04 -12.03
N GLY A 352 -1.98 0.61 -12.47
CA GLY A 352 -2.41 0.56 -13.88
C GLY A 352 -3.41 -0.55 -14.21
N LYS A 353 -3.72 -1.41 -13.23
CA LYS A 353 -4.61 -2.57 -13.39
C LYS A 353 -6.03 -2.13 -13.75
N LYS A 354 -6.67 -2.86 -14.68
CA LYS A 354 -8.00 -2.49 -15.19
C LYS A 354 -9.09 -2.73 -14.15
N GLU A 355 -8.89 -3.69 -13.26
CA GLU A 355 -9.78 -4.08 -12.17
C GLU A 355 -10.07 -2.90 -11.23
N ALA A 356 -9.11 -1.98 -11.09
CA ALA A 356 -9.21 -0.77 -10.28
C ALA A 356 -10.35 0.18 -10.69
N TRP A 357 -10.77 0.12 -11.96
CA TRP A 357 -11.94 0.86 -12.43
C TRP A 357 -13.22 0.26 -11.82
N GLY A 358 -13.33 -1.07 -11.76
CA GLY A 358 -14.45 -1.77 -11.13
C GLY A 358 -14.48 -1.59 -9.62
N ASP A 359 -13.31 -1.50 -8.98
CA ASP A 359 -13.18 -1.22 -7.54
C ASP A 359 -13.51 0.23 -7.17
N ARG A 360 -13.80 1.10 -8.17
CA ARG A 360 -14.11 2.53 -8.00
C ARG A 360 -13.02 3.29 -7.25
N VAL A 361 -11.76 2.96 -7.51
CA VAL A 361 -10.58 3.64 -6.91
C VAL A 361 -9.85 4.55 -7.90
N VAL A 362 -10.11 4.41 -9.20
CA VAL A 362 -9.60 5.31 -10.24
C VAL A 362 -10.58 6.48 -10.39
N LEU A 363 -10.32 7.58 -9.71
CA LEU A 363 -11.24 8.73 -9.69
C LEU A 363 -10.63 9.97 -10.34
N GLN A 364 -9.32 10.20 -10.24
CA GLN A 364 -8.74 11.45 -10.74
C GLN A 364 -8.84 11.59 -12.25
N VAL A 365 -8.59 10.54 -13.04
CA VAL A 365 -8.77 10.56 -14.51
C VAL A 365 -10.18 10.99 -14.92
N PRO A 366 -11.27 10.32 -14.49
CA PRO A 366 -12.62 10.71 -14.86
C PRO A 366 -13.07 12.05 -14.25
N LEU A 367 -12.72 12.34 -13.01
CA LEU A 367 -13.10 13.61 -12.37
C LEU A 367 -12.43 14.81 -13.06
N TYR A 368 -11.17 14.67 -13.49
CA TYR A 368 -10.47 15.72 -14.24
C TYR A 368 -11.07 15.88 -15.64
N ALA A 369 -11.43 14.78 -16.32
CA ALA A 369 -12.14 14.86 -17.59
C ALA A 369 -13.47 15.62 -17.46
N ALA A 370 -14.28 15.31 -16.43
CA ALA A 370 -15.54 16.01 -16.16
C ALA A 370 -15.33 17.50 -15.86
N ALA A 371 -14.32 17.83 -15.03
CA ALA A 371 -14.02 19.21 -14.69
C ALA A 371 -13.56 20.00 -15.92
N MET A 372 -12.66 19.43 -16.73
CA MET A 372 -12.19 20.07 -17.95
C MET A 372 -13.29 20.25 -19.00
N GLN A 373 -14.24 19.32 -19.11
CA GLN A 373 -15.41 19.48 -19.98
C GLN A 373 -16.30 20.68 -19.57
N LYS A 374 -16.41 20.96 -18.26
CA LYS A 374 -17.12 22.15 -17.77
C LYS A 374 -16.33 23.44 -17.98
N GLU A 375 -15.02 23.41 -17.75
CA GLU A 375 -14.15 24.59 -17.89
C GLU A 375 -13.87 24.97 -19.35
N ARG A 376 -13.93 24.01 -20.27
CA ARG A 376 -13.67 24.21 -21.72
C ARG A 376 -14.83 23.66 -22.56
N PRO A 377 -16.03 24.26 -22.46
CA PRO A 377 -17.20 23.81 -23.20
C PRO A 377 -17.06 24.05 -24.72
N ASP A 378 -16.08 24.85 -25.13
CA ASP A 378 -15.71 25.11 -26.53
C ASP A 378 -14.99 23.93 -27.19
N LEU A 379 -14.43 23.00 -26.40
CA LEU A 379 -13.66 21.86 -26.89
C LEU A 379 -14.35 20.53 -26.56
N LYS A 380 -14.20 19.57 -27.48
CA LYS A 380 -14.61 18.18 -27.28
C LYS A 380 -13.50 17.43 -26.57
N PHE A 381 -13.83 16.66 -25.55
CA PHE A 381 -12.84 15.90 -24.81
C PHE A 381 -12.59 14.54 -25.49
N ALA A 382 -11.36 14.29 -25.94
CA ALA A 382 -10.99 13.05 -26.58
C ALA A 382 -10.55 11.98 -25.58
N ARG A 383 -9.65 12.33 -24.65
CA ARG A 383 -9.19 11.42 -23.60
C ARG A 383 -8.51 12.12 -22.44
N MET A 384 -8.53 11.47 -21.27
CA MET A 384 -7.65 11.74 -20.13
C MET A 384 -6.85 10.48 -19.84
N GLU A 385 -5.57 10.62 -19.52
CA GLU A 385 -4.71 9.48 -19.21
C GLU A 385 -3.62 9.82 -18.21
N TYR A 386 -3.15 8.80 -17.49
CA TYR A 386 -1.88 8.87 -16.80
C TYR A 386 -0.75 8.43 -17.72
N ARG A 387 0.42 9.05 -17.55
CA ARG A 387 1.66 8.54 -18.12
C ARG A 387 2.70 8.37 -17.04
N SER A 388 3.17 7.13 -16.86
CA SER A 388 4.35 6.86 -16.05
C SER A 388 5.59 7.34 -16.80
N VAL A 389 6.51 8.01 -16.10
CA VAL A 389 7.82 8.41 -16.65
C VAL A 389 8.84 7.28 -16.47
N ARG A 390 8.73 6.47 -15.41
CA ARG A 390 9.68 5.39 -15.08
C ARG A 390 8.98 4.08 -14.66
N PRO A 391 9.01 3.03 -15.50
CA PRO A 391 9.28 3.08 -16.95
C PRO A 391 8.21 3.89 -17.69
N PRO A 392 8.49 4.38 -18.92
CA PRO A 392 7.50 5.06 -19.76
C PRO A 392 6.34 4.15 -20.15
N GLU A 393 5.12 4.49 -19.73
CA GLU A 393 3.92 3.71 -20.05
C GLU A 393 2.65 4.57 -19.93
N VAL A 394 1.65 4.33 -20.80
CA VAL A 394 0.32 4.92 -20.69
C VAL A 394 -0.56 4.05 -19.78
N LEU A 395 -1.12 4.66 -18.74
CA LEU A 395 -1.86 4.01 -17.66
C LEU A 395 -3.24 4.66 -17.50
N HIS A 396 -4.25 3.87 -17.11
CA HIS A 396 -5.63 4.33 -16.88
C HIS A 396 -6.14 5.37 -17.89
N VAL A 397 -6.38 4.93 -19.13
CA VAL A 397 -6.93 5.79 -20.18
C VAL A 397 -8.45 5.82 -20.09
N LEU A 398 -9.02 7.02 -20.02
CA LEU A 398 -10.42 7.29 -20.30
C LEU A 398 -10.54 7.89 -21.70
N SER A 399 -10.98 7.10 -22.67
CA SER A 399 -11.11 7.52 -24.07
C SER A 399 -12.57 7.81 -24.42
N LEU A 400 -12.95 9.09 -24.48
CA LEU A 400 -14.32 9.54 -24.77
C LEU A 400 -14.58 9.71 -26.29
N ALA A 401 -13.54 9.86 -27.10
CA ALA A 401 -13.64 10.00 -28.55
C ALA A 401 -12.71 9.01 -29.30
N PRO A 402 -12.94 7.68 -29.18
CA PRO A 402 -12.16 6.69 -29.92
C PRO A 402 -12.37 6.84 -31.43
N VAL A 403 -11.37 6.44 -32.20
CA VAL A 403 -11.37 6.52 -33.66
C VAL A 403 -11.53 5.11 -34.25
N LYS A 404 -12.46 4.95 -35.18
CA LYS A 404 -12.62 3.73 -36.00
C LYS A 404 -12.96 4.14 -37.42
N ALA A 405 -12.36 3.48 -38.41
CA ALA A 405 -12.59 3.75 -39.84
C ALA A 405 -12.48 5.25 -40.21
N LYS A 406 -11.51 5.96 -39.62
CA LYS A 406 -11.28 7.42 -39.81
C LYS A 406 -12.47 8.31 -39.38
N ALA A 407 -13.28 7.84 -38.46
CA ALA A 407 -14.33 8.63 -37.83
C ALA A 407 -14.27 8.47 -36.30
N VAL A 408 -14.60 9.55 -35.60
CA VAL A 408 -14.83 9.50 -34.15
C VAL A 408 -16.08 8.66 -33.88
N GLN A 409 -16.02 7.82 -32.86
CA GLN A 409 -17.11 6.94 -32.44
C GLN A 409 -17.59 7.33 -31.05
N ASP A 410 -18.82 6.94 -30.74
CA ASP A 410 -19.33 7.00 -29.37
C ASP A 410 -18.57 6.02 -28.46
N ALA A 411 -18.42 6.41 -27.19
CA ALA A 411 -17.68 5.64 -26.19
C ALA A 411 -18.56 5.29 -24.97
N PRO A 412 -19.61 4.47 -25.12
CA PRO A 412 -20.55 4.18 -24.04
C PRO A 412 -19.85 3.61 -22.79
N ASP A 413 -18.88 2.71 -22.96
CA ASP A 413 -18.10 2.15 -21.85
C ASP A 413 -17.27 3.21 -21.09
N ALA A 414 -16.75 4.22 -21.80
CA ALA A 414 -16.01 5.29 -21.17
C ALA A 414 -16.96 6.24 -20.41
N GLN A 415 -18.16 6.44 -20.94
CA GLN A 415 -19.19 7.26 -20.31
C GLN A 415 -19.72 6.61 -19.04
N ILE A 416 -19.86 5.28 -19.05
CA ILE A 416 -20.17 4.49 -17.85
C ILE A 416 -19.07 4.66 -16.80
N LYS A 417 -17.79 4.52 -17.17
CA LYS A 417 -16.66 4.72 -16.24
C LYS A 417 -16.61 6.14 -15.66
N LEU A 418 -16.91 7.14 -16.48
CA LEU A 418 -16.99 8.53 -16.05
C LEU A 418 -18.09 8.71 -15.01
N GLN A 419 -19.28 8.19 -15.29
CA GLN A 419 -20.43 8.26 -14.37
C GLN A 419 -20.19 7.47 -13.08
N ASP A 420 -19.66 6.24 -13.18
CA ASP A 420 -19.32 5.40 -12.02
C ASP A 420 -18.33 6.08 -11.08
N ALA A 421 -17.39 6.86 -11.63
CA ALA A 421 -16.43 7.61 -10.83
C ALA A 421 -17.04 8.86 -10.19
N LEU A 422 -17.94 9.56 -10.89
CA LEU A 422 -18.72 10.66 -10.30
C LEU A 422 -19.59 10.14 -9.15
N ASP A 423 -20.29 9.02 -9.35
CA ASP A 423 -21.11 8.39 -8.33
C ASP A 423 -20.27 7.83 -7.18
N GLY A 424 -19.12 7.23 -7.51
CA GLY A 424 -18.14 6.77 -6.53
C GLY A 424 -17.61 7.91 -5.66
N ALA A 425 -17.26 9.04 -6.25
CA ALA A 425 -16.85 10.24 -5.52
C ALA A 425 -17.97 10.74 -4.61
N GLY A 426 -19.20 10.87 -5.14
CA GLY A 426 -20.35 11.34 -4.39
C GLY A 426 -20.66 10.48 -3.16
N ALA A 427 -20.67 9.15 -3.33
CA ALA A 427 -20.91 8.20 -2.24
C ALA A 427 -19.86 8.23 -1.10
N ARG A 428 -18.71 8.88 -1.32
CA ARG A 428 -17.65 9.03 -0.31
C ARG A 428 -17.71 10.37 0.42
N ILE A 429 -18.42 11.33 -0.18
CA ILE A 429 -18.67 12.66 0.38
C ILE A 429 -19.91 12.60 1.28
N SER A 430 -20.95 11.85 0.88
CA SER A 430 -22.09 11.47 1.72
C SER A 430 -21.66 10.56 2.88
#